data_AF-A0A8S4RV29-F1
#
_entry.id   AF-A0A8S4RV29-F1
#
_cell.length_a   1.000
_cell.length_b   1.000
_cell.length_c   1.000
_cell.angle_alpha   90.00
_cell.angle_beta   90.00
_cell.angle_gamma   90.00
#
_symmetry.space_group_name_H-M   'P 1'
#
loop_
_entity.id
_entity.type
_entity.pdbx_description
1 polymer ?
#
loop_
_entity_poly.entity_id
_entity_poly.type
_entity_poly.pdbx_seq_one_letter_code
_entity_poly.pdbx_strand_id
1 'polypeptide(L)'
;MRARAWSEPKDEEDDILKPREPPRVAARLLRTELPRLLNEKGEPFGLAPYVELLEARIRELSIALNMSTTLALSEFIEDEVIFPPMPLEVLIENVKLHLVEDRPTRSISSPPPQPLDLDLTTLRLTRDTTGVIHLGPPPVSSRTVSPSSPVPQMQEAMEEIQRLNEENEELKKRLATLNRIAEDNRELRAKVEEAAVLRQCAHAAQHEAANLLADKHDLIETVRLLQEQISNNCRSKR
;
A
#
# COMPACT_ATOMS: atom_id res chain seq x y z
N MET A 1 26.64 20.29 -24.72
CA MET A 1 26.40 19.13 -23.82
C MET A 1 25.47 18.18 -24.55
N ARG A 2 25.88 16.92 -24.79
CA ARG A 2 24.96 15.91 -25.33
C ARG A 2 23.98 15.56 -24.20
N ALA A 3 22.72 15.96 -24.32
CA ALA A 3 21.66 15.45 -23.46
C ALA A 3 21.55 13.95 -23.71
N ARG A 4 22.12 13.14 -22.81
CA ARG A 4 21.86 11.70 -22.81
C ARG A 4 20.48 11.54 -22.20
N ALA A 5 19.47 11.42 -23.05
CA ALA A 5 18.07 11.25 -22.65
C ALA A 5 17.79 9.87 -22.00
N TRP A 6 18.76 8.97 -22.06
CA TRP A 6 18.67 7.63 -21.50
C TRP A 6 20.05 7.17 -21.04
N SER A 7 20.07 6.27 -20.06
CA SER A 7 21.28 5.52 -19.69
C SER A 7 20.88 4.09 -19.41
N GLU A 8 21.66 3.14 -19.94
CA GLU A 8 21.60 1.79 -19.44
C GLU A 8 21.93 1.83 -17.94
N PRO A 9 21.17 1.09 -17.09
CA PRO A 9 21.46 1.03 -15.67
C PRO A 9 22.91 0.57 -15.49
N LYS A 10 23.67 1.28 -14.66
CA LYS A 10 25.04 0.88 -14.35
C LYS A 10 24.99 -0.45 -13.59
N ASP A 11 25.81 -1.40 -14.01
CA ASP A 11 26.03 -2.67 -13.31
C ASP A 11 26.75 -2.40 -11.98
N GLU A 12 26.04 -1.91 -10.96
CA GLU A 12 26.48 -1.96 -9.57
C GLU A 12 25.70 -3.05 -8.83
N GLU A 13 26.31 -3.61 -7.78
CA GLU A 13 26.09 -4.93 -7.17
C GLU A 13 24.67 -5.23 -6.65
N ASP A 14 23.72 -4.31 -6.78
CA ASP A 14 22.32 -4.52 -6.44
C ASP A 14 21.54 -5.08 -7.65
N ASP A 15 21.20 -6.37 -7.55
CA ASP A 15 20.44 -7.21 -8.51
C ASP A 15 19.13 -6.63 -9.08
N ILE A 16 18.73 -5.43 -8.66
CA ILE A 16 17.42 -4.85 -8.95
C ILE A 16 17.34 -4.39 -10.41
N LEU A 17 18.37 -3.81 -11.02
CA LEU A 17 18.27 -3.17 -12.34
C LEU A 17 18.94 -3.91 -13.50
N LYS A 18 19.43 -5.15 -13.28
CA LYS A 18 20.09 -5.93 -14.33
C LYS A 18 19.24 -5.97 -15.62
N PRO A 19 19.86 -5.76 -16.80
CA PRO A 19 19.16 -5.86 -18.07
C PRO A 19 18.55 -7.26 -18.19
N ARG A 20 17.23 -7.29 -18.41
CA ARG A 20 16.46 -8.52 -18.61
C ARG A 20 16.70 -9.08 -20.02
N GLU A 21 16.02 -10.17 -20.38
CA GLU A 21 15.93 -10.67 -21.75
C GLU A 21 15.69 -9.54 -22.79
N PRO A 22 16.01 -9.72 -24.09
CA PRO A 22 15.87 -8.65 -25.07
C PRO A 22 14.50 -7.98 -24.98
N PRO A 23 14.42 -6.66 -24.75
CA PRO A 23 13.18 -5.98 -24.44
C PRO A 23 12.20 -6.17 -25.59
N ARG A 24 10.98 -6.63 -25.26
CA ARG A 24 9.95 -6.94 -26.26
C ARG A 24 8.92 -5.83 -26.24
N VAL A 25 9.17 -4.82 -27.05
CA VAL A 25 8.24 -3.73 -27.31
C VAL A 25 7.58 -3.97 -28.67
N ALA A 26 6.26 -4.07 -28.68
CA ALA A 26 5.48 -4.21 -29.91
C ALA A 26 4.29 -3.26 -29.84
N ALA A 27 4.03 -2.52 -30.91
CA ALA A 27 2.84 -1.71 -31.06
C ALA A 27 2.17 -2.03 -32.40
N ARG A 28 0.84 -2.05 -32.43
CA ARG A 28 0.05 -2.24 -33.65
C ARG A 28 -1.21 -1.40 -33.61
N LEU A 29 -1.60 -0.86 -34.76
CA LEU A 29 -2.90 -0.24 -34.95
C LEU A 29 -3.86 -1.31 -35.50
N LEU A 30 -4.88 -1.65 -34.71
CA LEU A 30 -5.96 -2.53 -35.16
C LEU A 30 -7.06 -1.69 -35.77
N ARG A 31 -7.51 -2.06 -36.97
CA ARG A 31 -8.67 -1.48 -37.64
C ARG A 31 -9.72 -2.56 -37.83
N THR A 32 -10.89 -2.36 -37.23
CA THR A 32 -12.05 -3.25 -37.34
C THR A 32 -13.10 -2.60 -38.23
N GLU A 33 -13.39 -3.19 -39.38
CA GLU A 33 -14.46 -2.73 -40.26
C GLU A 33 -15.83 -3.07 -39.66
N LEU A 34 -16.70 -2.06 -39.60
CA LEU A 34 -18.10 -2.19 -39.21
C LEU A 34 -18.98 -2.49 -40.43
N PRO A 35 -20.17 -3.08 -40.24
CA PRO A 35 -21.12 -3.30 -41.33
C PRO A 35 -21.41 -2.02 -42.11
N ARG A 36 -21.43 -2.13 -43.44
CA ARG A 36 -21.75 -0.99 -44.32
C ARG A 36 -23.18 -0.53 -44.09
N LEU A 37 -23.39 0.78 -44.14
CA LEU A 37 -24.73 1.36 -44.09
C LEU A 37 -25.47 1.01 -45.38
N LEU A 38 -26.75 0.63 -45.23
CA LEU A 38 -27.64 0.32 -46.35
C LEU A 38 -28.37 1.59 -46.77
N ASN A 39 -28.56 1.78 -48.08
CA ASN A 39 -29.41 2.82 -48.62
C ASN A 39 -30.90 2.47 -48.46
N GLU A 40 -31.80 3.39 -48.86
CA GLU A 40 -33.26 3.18 -48.83
C GLU A 40 -33.74 1.97 -49.67
N LYS A 41 -32.88 1.43 -50.55
CA LYS A 41 -33.14 0.25 -51.39
C LYS A 41 -32.53 -1.03 -50.82
N GLY A 42 -31.90 -0.99 -49.63
CA GLY A 42 -31.28 -2.14 -49.00
C GLY A 42 -29.92 -2.55 -49.59
N GLU A 43 -29.28 -1.69 -50.37
CA GLU A 43 -27.96 -1.93 -50.95
C GLU A 43 -26.88 -1.23 -50.12
N PRO A 44 -25.69 -1.83 -49.94
CA PRO A 44 -24.59 -1.20 -49.22
C PRO A 44 -24.11 0.05 -49.96
N PHE A 45 -24.08 1.18 -49.25
CA PHE A 45 -23.68 2.47 -49.79
C PHE A 45 -22.45 3.02 -49.06
N GLY A 46 -21.50 3.57 -49.81
CA GLY A 46 -20.27 4.17 -49.27
C GLY A 46 -19.22 3.15 -48.78
N LEU A 47 -18.23 3.69 -48.07
CA LEU A 47 -17.18 2.89 -47.41
C LEU A 47 -17.72 2.34 -46.09
N ALA A 48 -17.21 1.16 -45.70
CA ALA A 48 -17.48 0.62 -44.38
C ALA A 48 -16.92 1.56 -43.31
N PRO A 49 -17.72 1.98 -42.30
CA PRO A 49 -17.15 2.64 -41.14
C PRO A 49 -16.18 1.70 -40.44
N TYR A 50 -15.20 2.22 -39.72
CA TYR A 50 -14.21 1.42 -39.03
C TYR A 50 -13.96 1.97 -37.63
N VAL A 51 -13.52 1.08 -36.72
CA VAL A 51 -13.05 1.43 -35.38
C VAL A 51 -11.58 1.09 -35.29
N GLU A 52 -10.81 2.01 -34.71
CA GLU A 52 -9.38 1.82 -34.51
C GLU A 52 -9.04 1.64 -33.04
N LEU A 53 -8.05 0.79 -32.77
CA LEU A 53 -7.49 0.56 -31.44
C LEU A 53 -5.97 0.46 -31.56
N LEU A 54 -5.26 1.33 -30.86
CA LEU A 54 -3.81 1.22 -30.73
C LEU A 54 -3.51 0.21 -29.61
N GLU A 55 -2.87 -0.90 -29.95
CA GLU A 55 -2.42 -1.89 -28.97
C GLU A 55 -0.90 -1.83 -28.84
N ALA A 56 -0.40 -1.77 -27.60
CA ALA A 56 1.01 -1.89 -27.30
C ALA A 56 1.28 -2.96 -26.24
N ARG A 57 2.39 -3.67 -26.38
CA ARG A 57 2.89 -4.65 -25.42
C ARG A 57 4.34 -4.33 -25.11
N ILE A 58 4.63 -4.17 -23.82
CA ILE A 58 5.96 -3.85 -23.31
C ILE A 58 6.31 -4.96 -22.33
N ARG A 59 7.36 -5.73 -22.65
CA ARG A 59 7.81 -6.84 -21.80
C ARG A 59 9.30 -6.83 -21.57
N GLU A 60 9.72 -7.33 -20.41
CA GLU A 60 11.12 -7.58 -20.08
C GLU A 60 12.00 -6.33 -20.24
N LEU A 61 11.50 -5.18 -19.79
CA LEU A 61 12.20 -3.89 -19.94
C LEU A 61 12.78 -3.44 -18.59
N SER A 62 14.08 -3.18 -18.55
CA SER A 62 14.73 -2.48 -17.43
C SER A 62 15.38 -1.23 -17.99
N ILE A 63 14.94 -0.05 -17.54
CA ILE A 63 15.46 1.23 -18.05
C ILE A 63 15.56 2.30 -16.96
N ALA A 64 16.64 3.07 -16.99
CA ALA A 64 16.79 4.28 -16.20
C ALA A 64 16.44 5.51 -17.05
N LEU A 65 15.48 6.31 -16.58
CA LEU A 65 15.00 7.50 -17.27
C LEU A 65 15.09 8.71 -16.34
N ASN A 66 15.44 9.85 -16.93
CA ASN A 66 15.30 11.11 -16.24
C ASN A 66 13.82 11.51 -16.17
N MET A 67 13.42 12.21 -15.10
CA MET A 67 12.06 12.73 -14.95
C MET A 67 11.69 13.70 -16.08
N SER A 68 12.64 14.51 -16.56
CA SER A 68 12.45 15.35 -17.75
C SER A 68 12.12 14.56 -19.02
N THR A 69 12.73 13.38 -19.20
CA THR A 69 12.50 12.52 -20.38
C THR A 69 11.15 11.81 -20.26
N THR A 70 10.79 11.37 -19.06
CA THR A 70 9.46 10.78 -18.80
C THR A 70 8.34 11.76 -19.11
N LEU A 71 8.54 13.05 -18.81
CA LEU A 71 7.60 14.10 -19.18
C LEU A 71 7.54 14.30 -20.70
N ALA A 72 8.67 14.31 -21.40
CA ALA A 72 8.67 14.39 -22.86
C ALA A 72 7.97 13.17 -23.53
N LEU A 73 8.00 11.99 -22.88
CA LEU A 73 7.28 10.82 -23.37
C LEU A 73 5.75 10.96 -23.30
N SER A 74 5.21 11.78 -22.39
CA SER A 74 3.76 11.97 -22.32
C SER A 74 3.21 12.71 -23.55
N GLU A 75 4.00 13.61 -24.14
CA GLU A 75 3.64 14.34 -25.36
C GLU A 75 3.36 13.39 -26.54
N PHE A 76 4.02 12.23 -26.61
CA PHE A 76 3.78 11.24 -27.67
C PHE A 76 2.44 10.50 -27.52
N ILE A 77 1.81 10.55 -26.36
CA ILE A 77 0.53 9.88 -26.09
C ILE A 77 -0.64 10.86 -26.31
N GLU A 78 -0.37 12.17 -26.35
CA GLU A 78 -1.38 13.20 -26.58
C GLU A 78 -1.81 13.22 -28.05
N ASP A 79 -3.13 13.15 -28.32
CA ASP A 79 -3.68 13.27 -29.67
C ASP A 79 -3.89 14.75 -30.00
N GLU A 80 -3.06 15.32 -30.89
CA GLU A 80 -3.12 16.76 -31.20
C GLU A 80 -4.25 17.16 -32.18
N VAL A 81 -4.92 16.20 -32.86
CA VAL A 81 -5.82 16.53 -34.00
C VAL A 81 -7.12 15.70 -34.06
N ILE A 82 -7.20 14.53 -33.42
CA ILE A 82 -8.31 13.58 -33.64
C ILE A 82 -9.32 13.67 -32.50
N PHE A 83 -10.46 14.35 -32.72
CA PHE A 83 -11.65 14.18 -31.90
C PHE A 83 -12.60 13.19 -32.58
N PRO A 84 -12.98 12.07 -31.94
CA PRO A 84 -12.67 11.67 -30.56
C PRO A 84 -11.25 11.08 -30.39
N PRO A 85 -10.64 11.16 -29.19
CA PRO A 85 -9.30 10.62 -28.90
C PRO A 85 -9.22 9.12 -29.23
N MET A 86 -8.06 8.70 -29.75
CA MET A 86 -7.87 7.33 -30.22
C MET A 86 -7.89 6.34 -29.04
N PRO A 87 -8.66 5.24 -29.10
CA PRO A 87 -8.58 4.19 -28.11
C PRO A 87 -7.18 3.56 -28.05
N LEU A 88 -6.67 3.35 -26.85
CA LEU A 88 -5.33 2.78 -26.61
C LEU A 88 -5.44 1.66 -25.58
N GLU A 89 -4.73 0.55 -25.81
CA GLU A 89 -4.54 -0.52 -24.84
C GLU A 89 -3.05 -0.88 -24.76
N VAL A 90 -2.45 -0.68 -23.59
CA VAL A 90 -1.04 -1.01 -23.31
C VAL A 90 -0.98 -2.08 -22.25
N LEU A 91 -0.30 -3.18 -22.57
CA LEU A 91 -0.01 -4.26 -21.64
C LEU A 91 1.46 -4.23 -21.26
N ILE A 92 1.72 -4.04 -19.98
CA ILE A 92 3.06 -3.92 -19.39
C ILE A 92 3.29 -5.17 -18.55
N GLU A 93 4.34 -5.94 -18.86
CA GLU A 93 4.70 -7.16 -18.13
C GLU A 93 6.19 -7.14 -17.79
N ASN A 94 6.52 -7.37 -16.52
CA ASN A 94 7.88 -7.47 -16.05
C ASN A 94 8.76 -6.28 -16.48
N VAL A 95 8.36 -5.08 -16.09
CA VAL A 95 9.07 -3.82 -16.39
C VAL A 95 9.61 -3.18 -15.12
N LYS A 96 10.89 -2.79 -15.14
CA LYS A 96 11.56 -2.06 -14.07
C LYS A 96 11.98 -0.69 -14.56
N LEU A 97 11.60 0.36 -13.84
CA LEU A 97 11.92 1.74 -14.17
C LEU A 97 12.69 2.36 -13.01
N HIS A 98 13.85 2.94 -13.30
CA HIS A 98 14.60 3.76 -12.38
C HIS A 98 14.46 5.23 -12.80
N LEU A 99 13.70 6.01 -12.05
CA LEU A 99 13.42 7.40 -12.37
C LEU A 99 14.33 8.34 -11.58
N VAL A 100 15.17 9.09 -12.29
CA VAL A 100 16.11 10.04 -11.70
C VAL A 100 15.55 11.46 -11.82
N GLU A 101 15.38 12.14 -10.69
CA GLU A 101 14.91 13.52 -10.66
C GLU A 101 16.06 14.48 -11.04
N ASP A 102 15.93 15.10 -12.21
CA ASP A 102 16.91 16.01 -12.81
C ASP A 102 16.41 17.46 -12.86
N ARG A 103 15.22 17.74 -12.32
CA ARG A 103 14.67 19.10 -12.26
C ARG A 103 15.20 19.84 -11.02
N PRO A 104 15.38 21.17 -11.12
CA PRO A 104 15.79 21.98 -9.97
C PRO A 104 14.80 21.84 -8.82
N THR A 105 15.31 21.71 -7.59
CA THR A 105 14.47 21.62 -6.41
C THR A 105 13.66 22.91 -6.24
N ARG A 106 12.39 22.79 -5.84
CA ARG A 106 11.49 23.95 -5.65
C ARG A 106 11.94 24.87 -4.52
N SER A 107 12.74 24.36 -3.58
CA SER A 107 13.30 25.14 -2.48
C SER A 107 14.78 24.77 -2.27
N ILE A 108 15.58 25.77 -1.91
CA ILE A 108 17.00 25.63 -1.54
C ILE A 108 17.13 24.81 -0.24
N SER A 109 16.08 24.75 0.59
CA SER A 109 16.03 23.94 1.81
C SER A 109 15.55 22.52 1.61
N SER A 110 15.18 22.12 0.38
CA SER A 110 14.73 20.75 0.11
C SER A 110 15.90 19.77 0.22
N PRO A 111 15.65 18.54 0.72
CA PRO A 111 16.66 17.49 0.67
C PRO A 111 17.05 17.19 -0.79
N PRO A 112 18.22 16.55 -1.01
CA PRO A 112 18.63 16.14 -2.35
C PRO A 112 17.57 15.22 -2.98
N PRO A 113 17.34 15.31 -4.29
CA PRO A 113 16.37 14.48 -4.99
C PRO A 113 16.71 12.99 -4.83
N GLN A 114 15.73 12.20 -4.41
CA GLN A 114 15.85 10.76 -4.30
C GLN A 114 15.28 10.10 -5.57
N PRO A 115 15.96 9.10 -6.15
CA PRO A 115 15.43 8.35 -7.29
C PRO A 115 14.18 7.55 -6.89
N LEU A 116 13.31 7.31 -7.88
CA LEU A 116 12.10 6.52 -7.72
C LEU A 116 12.20 5.22 -8.54
N ASP A 117 12.17 4.09 -7.85
CA ASP A 117 12.16 2.77 -8.47
C ASP A 117 10.75 2.21 -8.58
N LEU A 118 10.38 1.75 -9.77
CA LEU A 118 9.08 1.12 -10.04
C LEU A 118 9.33 -0.29 -10.57
N ASP A 119 8.74 -1.30 -9.91
CA ASP A 119 8.71 -2.68 -10.38
C ASP A 119 7.27 -3.06 -10.77
N LEU A 120 7.03 -3.13 -12.07
CA LEU A 120 5.74 -3.41 -12.68
C LEU A 120 5.70 -4.87 -13.11
N THR A 121 5.05 -5.71 -12.30
CA THR A 121 4.88 -7.15 -12.60
C THR A 121 3.91 -7.35 -13.76
N THR A 122 2.69 -6.86 -13.63
CA THR A 122 1.68 -6.84 -14.71
C THR A 122 0.75 -5.64 -14.53
N LEU A 123 0.64 -4.80 -15.55
CA LEU A 123 -0.24 -3.64 -15.56
C LEU A 123 -0.90 -3.48 -16.93
N ARG A 124 -2.19 -3.20 -16.93
CA ARG A 124 -2.95 -2.84 -18.12
C ARG A 124 -3.36 -1.37 -18.04
N LEU A 125 -3.08 -0.66 -19.11
CA LEU A 125 -3.47 0.73 -19.29
C LEU A 125 -4.40 0.82 -20.50
N THR A 126 -5.58 1.38 -20.31
CA THR A 126 -6.56 1.57 -21.40
C THR A 126 -7.03 3.00 -21.45
N ARG A 127 -7.02 3.61 -22.64
CA ARG A 127 -7.65 4.89 -22.92
C ARG A 127 -8.91 4.67 -23.74
N ASP A 128 -10.03 5.22 -23.29
CA ASP A 128 -11.29 5.16 -24.03
C ASP A 128 -11.42 6.33 -25.03
N THR A 129 -12.51 6.35 -25.81
CA THR A 129 -12.82 7.45 -26.73
C THR A 129 -13.22 8.75 -26.02
N THR A 130 -13.34 8.76 -24.68
CA THR A 130 -13.55 9.98 -23.90
C THR A 130 -12.23 10.62 -23.47
N GLY A 131 -11.12 9.92 -23.68
CA GLY A 131 -9.77 10.36 -23.33
C GLY A 131 -9.36 9.99 -21.91
N VAL A 132 -10.19 9.24 -21.17
CA VAL A 132 -9.89 8.82 -19.80
C VAL A 132 -8.98 7.59 -19.82
N ILE A 133 -7.88 7.66 -19.08
CA ILE A 133 -6.94 6.54 -18.90
C ILE A 133 -7.33 5.74 -17.65
N HIS A 134 -7.57 4.46 -17.83
CA HIS A 134 -7.80 3.50 -16.76
C HIS A 134 -6.58 2.60 -16.57
N LEU A 135 -6.23 2.39 -15.31
CA LEU A 135 -5.17 1.48 -14.88
C LEU A 135 -5.82 0.31 -14.15
N GLY A 136 -5.40 -0.91 -14.46
CA GLY A 136 -5.93 -2.10 -13.81
C GLY A 136 -5.11 -3.36 -14.07
N PRO A 137 -5.49 -4.47 -13.45
CA PRO A 137 -4.92 -5.76 -13.79
C PRO A 137 -5.21 -6.10 -15.26
N PRO A 138 -4.36 -6.92 -15.91
CA PRO A 138 -4.68 -7.46 -17.23
C PRO A 138 -6.04 -8.15 -17.18
N PRO A 139 -6.84 -8.05 -18.26
CA PRO A 139 -8.11 -8.76 -18.29
C PRO A 139 -7.76 -10.25 -18.20
N VAL A 140 -8.41 -10.96 -17.28
CA VAL A 140 -8.39 -12.42 -17.28
C VAL A 140 -8.95 -12.84 -18.64
N SER A 141 -8.06 -13.10 -19.59
CA SER A 141 -8.44 -13.81 -20.79
C SER A 141 -8.92 -15.16 -20.28
N SER A 142 -10.25 -15.34 -20.24
CA SER A 142 -10.82 -16.65 -20.46
C SER A 142 -10.19 -17.11 -21.75
N ARG A 143 -9.07 -17.86 -21.63
CA ARG A 143 -8.38 -18.46 -22.76
C ARG A 143 -9.49 -19.09 -23.58
N THR A 144 -9.72 -18.54 -24.76
CA THR A 144 -10.64 -19.12 -25.72
C THR A 144 -10.14 -20.52 -25.92
N VAL A 145 -10.89 -21.46 -25.36
CA VAL A 145 -10.53 -22.87 -25.27
C VAL A 145 -10.42 -23.34 -26.71
N SER A 146 -9.18 -23.45 -27.20
CA SER A 146 -8.92 -24.11 -28.47
C SER A 146 -9.31 -25.58 -28.24
N PRO A 147 -10.23 -26.16 -29.03
CA PRO A 147 -10.80 -27.48 -28.75
C PRO A 147 -9.86 -28.60 -29.19
N SER A 148 -8.60 -28.58 -28.74
CA SER A 148 -7.66 -29.68 -28.95
C SER A 148 -6.66 -29.84 -27.79
N SER A 149 -7.14 -30.55 -26.76
CA SER A 149 -6.38 -31.35 -25.76
C SER A 149 -5.69 -30.63 -24.58
N PRO A 150 -5.55 -31.24 -23.38
CA PRO A 150 -6.37 -32.28 -22.73
C PRO A 150 -7.05 -31.76 -21.44
N VAL A 151 -8.25 -32.27 -21.18
CA VAL A 151 -9.14 -31.98 -20.03
C VAL A 151 -8.52 -32.15 -18.61
N PRO A 152 -7.44 -32.92 -18.34
CA PRO A 152 -6.94 -33.12 -16.97
C PRO A 152 -6.38 -31.86 -16.29
N GLN A 153 -5.67 -30.98 -17.02
CA GLN A 153 -4.94 -29.85 -16.42
C GLN A 153 -5.86 -28.71 -15.96
N MET A 154 -7.00 -28.52 -16.62
CA MET A 154 -8.00 -27.52 -16.21
C MET A 154 -8.71 -27.95 -14.93
N GLN A 155 -9.01 -29.24 -14.80
CA GLN A 155 -9.66 -29.83 -13.63
C GLN A 155 -8.74 -29.73 -12.40
N GLU A 156 -7.47 -30.09 -12.57
CA GLU A 156 -6.44 -30.06 -11.53
C GLU A 156 -6.15 -28.63 -11.06
N ALA A 157 -6.11 -27.66 -11.99
CA ALA A 157 -5.98 -26.24 -11.66
C ALA A 157 -7.21 -25.69 -10.92
N MET A 158 -8.43 -26.13 -11.28
CA MET A 158 -9.66 -25.74 -10.57
C MET A 158 -9.68 -26.32 -9.14
N GLU A 159 -9.28 -27.58 -8.96
CA GLU A 159 -9.17 -28.20 -7.65
C GLU A 159 -8.11 -27.51 -6.79
N GLU A 160 -6.98 -27.10 -7.38
CA GLU A 160 -5.94 -26.36 -6.68
C GLU A 160 -6.40 -24.96 -6.24
N ILE A 161 -7.12 -24.24 -7.11
CA ILE A 161 -7.73 -22.95 -6.75
C ILE A 161 -8.75 -23.13 -5.62
N GLN A 162 -9.53 -24.22 -5.63
CA GLN A 162 -10.50 -24.49 -4.58
C GLN A 162 -9.81 -24.78 -3.24
N ARG A 163 -8.74 -25.61 -3.24
CA ARG A 163 -7.92 -25.86 -2.04
C ARG A 163 -7.33 -24.56 -1.49
N LEU A 164 -6.75 -23.72 -2.35
CA LEU A 164 -6.16 -22.44 -1.95
C LEU A 164 -7.19 -21.45 -1.41
N ASN A 165 -8.43 -21.48 -1.91
CA ASN A 165 -9.52 -20.66 -1.37
C ASN A 165 -9.96 -21.14 0.02
N GLU A 166 -10.06 -22.45 0.23
CA GLU A 166 -10.37 -23.03 1.53
C GLU A 166 -9.27 -22.71 2.56
N GLU A 167 -8.01 -22.83 2.17
CA GLU A 167 -6.86 -22.45 3.02
C GLU A 167 -6.85 -20.96 3.34
N ASN A 168 -7.14 -20.08 2.36
CA ASN A 168 -7.26 -18.65 2.60
C ASN A 168 -8.40 -18.31 3.58
N GLU A 169 -9.55 -18.98 3.47
CA GLU A 169 -10.65 -18.79 4.42
C GLU A 169 -10.29 -19.30 5.82
N GLU A 170 -9.55 -20.39 5.94
CA GLU A 170 -9.03 -20.87 7.23
C GLU A 170 -8.01 -19.88 7.82
N LEU A 171 -7.09 -19.37 7.01
CA LEU A 171 -6.10 -18.37 7.43
C LEU A 171 -6.77 -17.07 7.89
N LYS A 172 -7.80 -16.60 7.18
CA LYS A 172 -8.60 -15.43 7.61
C LYS A 172 -9.28 -15.68 8.96
N LYS A 173 -9.86 -16.87 9.18
CA LYS A 173 -10.44 -17.24 10.48
C LYS A 173 -9.38 -17.25 11.59
N ARG A 174 -8.20 -17.83 11.34
CA ARG A 174 -7.09 -17.83 12.30
C ARG A 174 -6.62 -16.41 12.62
N LEU A 175 -6.47 -15.55 11.61
CA LEU A 175 -6.13 -14.13 11.81
C LEU A 175 -7.17 -13.39 12.64
N ALA A 176 -8.47 -13.62 12.40
CA ALA A 176 -9.53 -13.02 13.20
C ALA A 176 -9.44 -13.46 14.67
N THR A 177 -9.17 -14.75 14.94
CA THR A 177 -8.97 -15.24 16.31
C THR A 177 -7.73 -14.65 16.97
N LEU A 178 -6.61 -14.52 16.26
CA LEU A 178 -5.38 -13.92 16.79
C LEU A 178 -5.56 -12.44 17.11
N ASN A 179 -6.26 -11.69 16.26
CA ASN A 179 -6.57 -10.29 16.52
C ASN A 179 -7.42 -10.12 17.78
N ARG A 180 -8.43 -10.98 17.97
CA ARG A 180 -9.25 -10.97 19.19
C ARG A 180 -8.40 -11.28 20.44
N ILE A 181 -7.53 -12.29 20.37
CA ILE A 181 -6.60 -12.62 21.46
C ILE A 181 -5.62 -11.47 21.74
N ALA A 182 -5.17 -10.76 20.71
CA ALA A 182 -4.28 -9.60 20.86
C ALA A 182 -4.99 -8.42 21.55
N GLU A 183 -6.26 -8.19 21.22
CA GLU A 183 -7.10 -7.20 21.87
C GLU A 183 -7.35 -7.54 23.35
N ASP A 184 -7.75 -8.78 23.65
CA ASP A 184 -7.92 -9.28 25.02
C ASP A 184 -6.62 -9.16 25.83
N ASN A 185 -5.46 -9.46 25.23
CA ASN A 185 -4.15 -9.28 25.88
C ASN A 185 -3.83 -7.81 26.16
N ARG A 186 -4.22 -6.90 25.27
CA ARG A 186 -4.03 -5.47 25.48
C ARG A 186 -4.89 -4.97 26.64
N GLU A 187 -6.14 -5.40 26.71
CA GLU A 187 -7.04 -5.07 27.82
C GLU A 187 -6.54 -5.64 29.15
N LEU A 188 -6.09 -6.89 29.17
CA LEU A 188 -5.50 -7.52 30.35
C LEU A 188 -4.27 -6.75 30.86
N ARG A 189 -3.39 -6.30 29.97
CA ARG A 189 -2.22 -5.49 30.36
C ARG A 189 -2.64 -4.17 31.00
N ALA A 190 -3.61 -3.47 30.41
CA ALA A 190 -4.14 -2.24 30.99
C ALA A 190 -4.73 -2.47 32.40
N LYS A 191 -5.49 -3.55 32.59
CA LYS A 191 -6.03 -3.92 33.90
C LYS A 191 -4.96 -4.28 34.93
N VAL A 192 -3.89 -4.94 34.50
CA VAL A 192 -2.74 -5.26 35.37
C VAL A 192 -2.02 -3.99 35.82
N GLU A 193 -1.83 -3.02 34.92
CA GLU A 193 -1.24 -1.72 35.23
C GLU A 193 -2.12 -0.92 36.21
N GLU A 194 -3.43 -0.83 35.95
CA GLU A 194 -4.40 -0.22 36.87
C GLU A 194 -4.34 -0.87 38.27
N ALA A 195 -4.32 -2.21 38.34
CA ALA A 195 -4.23 -2.93 39.59
C ALA A 195 -2.88 -2.73 40.31
N ALA A 196 -1.79 -2.49 39.58
CA ALA A 196 -0.49 -2.15 40.16
C ALA A 196 -0.53 -0.77 40.82
N VAL A 197 -1.09 0.23 40.13
CA VAL A 197 -1.25 1.59 40.68
C VAL A 197 -2.15 1.57 41.92
N LEU A 198 -3.29 0.88 41.86
CA LEU A 198 -4.20 0.77 43.00
C LEU A 198 -3.54 0.12 44.22
N ARG A 199 -2.73 -0.93 44.01
CA ARG A 199 -1.95 -1.56 45.09
C ARG A 199 -0.92 -0.60 45.69
N GLN A 200 -0.26 0.21 44.86
CA GLN A 200 0.66 1.23 45.33
C GLN A 200 -0.06 2.30 46.17
N CYS A 201 -1.22 2.79 45.72
CA CYS A 201 -2.03 3.74 46.47
C CYS A 201 -2.51 3.15 47.81
N ALA A 202 -2.95 1.89 47.81
CA ALA A 202 -3.36 1.21 49.04
C ALA A 202 -2.20 1.07 50.03
N HIS A 203 -1.00 0.72 49.56
CA HIS A 203 0.20 0.64 50.40
C HIS A 203 0.59 2.01 50.96
N ALA A 204 0.54 3.07 50.14
CA ALA A 204 0.82 4.42 50.60
C ALA A 204 -0.16 4.89 51.68
N ALA A 205 -1.47 4.64 51.49
CA ALA A 205 -2.50 4.96 52.47
C ALA A 205 -2.33 4.16 53.77
N GLN A 206 -1.96 2.88 53.68
CA GLN A 206 -1.64 2.07 54.86
C GLN A 206 -0.44 2.62 55.64
N HIS A 207 0.62 3.06 54.94
CA HIS A 207 1.78 3.64 55.58
C HIS A 207 1.46 4.98 56.26
N GLU A 208 0.69 5.85 55.61
CA GLU A 208 0.23 7.11 56.18
C GLU A 208 -0.64 6.88 57.42
N ALA A 209 -1.57 5.92 57.36
CA ALA A 209 -2.40 5.56 58.51
C ALA A 209 -1.54 5.04 59.69
N ALA A 210 -0.49 4.26 59.42
CA ALA A 210 0.44 3.80 60.44
C ALA A 210 1.21 4.96 61.08
N ASN A 211 1.68 5.92 60.28
CA ASN A 211 2.37 7.11 60.78
C ASN A 211 1.45 7.97 61.65
N LEU A 212 0.22 8.24 61.20
CA LEU A 212 -0.76 8.99 61.99
C LEU A 212 -1.13 8.30 63.31
N LEU A 213 -1.17 6.96 63.33
CA LEU A 213 -1.37 6.20 64.57
C LEU A 213 -0.19 6.35 65.52
N ALA A 214 1.05 6.33 65.02
CA ALA A 214 2.25 6.57 65.81
C ALA A 214 2.25 8.00 66.39
N ASP A 215 2.04 9.02 65.56
CA ASP A 215 1.96 10.42 65.99
C ASP A 215 0.87 10.63 67.04
N LYS A 216 -0.29 9.97 66.88
CA LYS A 216 -1.36 9.99 67.87
C LYS A 216 -0.91 9.37 69.20
N HIS A 217 -0.18 8.26 69.17
CA HIS A 217 0.34 7.63 70.38
C HIS A 217 1.32 8.54 71.11
N ASP A 218 2.26 9.14 70.39
CA ASP A 218 3.23 10.11 70.94
C ASP A 218 2.52 11.34 71.54
N LEU A 219 1.48 11.84 70.86
CA LEU A 219 0.68 12.96 71.36
C LEU A 219 -0.08 12.59 72.65
N ILE A 220 -0.65 11.38 72.73
CA ILE A 220 -1.32 10.91 73.95
C ILE A 220 -0.32 10.81 75.11
N GLU A 221 0.89 10.30 74.86
CA GLU A 221 1.94 10.18 75.87
C GLU A 221 2.41 11.55 76.36
N THR A 222 2.66 12.51 75.46
CA THR A 222 3.02 13.88 75.83
C THR A 222 1.92 14.58 76.63
N VAL A 223 0.65 14.45 76.23
CA VAL A 223 -0.50 14.98 77.00
C VAL A 223 -0.56 14.35 78.39
N ARG A 224 -0.33 13.04 78.52
CA ARG A 224 -0.30 12.35 79.81
C ARG A 224 0.82 12.88 80.71
N LEU A 225 2.03 13.05 80.18
CA LEU A 225 3.16 13.64 80.92
C LEU A 225 2.86 15.06 81.38
N LEU A 226 2.27 15.89 80.52
CA LEU A 226 1.86 17.26 80.88
C LEU A 226 0.79 17.27 81.97
N GLN A 227 -0.20 16.36 81.92
CA GLN A 227 -1.21 16.21 82.96
C GLN A 227 -0.61 15.78 84.30
N GLU A 228 0.37 14.89 84.29
CA GLU A 228 1.11 14.48 85.50
C GLU A 228 1.94 15.65 86.06
N GLN A 229 2.61 16.42 85.21
CA GLN A 229 3.35 17.62 85.62
C GLN A 229 2.43 18.68 86.25
N ILE A 230 1.27 18.97 85.65
CA ILE A 230 0.28 19.91 86.22
C ILE A 230 -0.24 19.39 87.56
N SER A 231 -0.58 18.11 87.65
CA SER A 231 -1.06 17.48 88.89
C SER A 231 -0.01 17.53 90.01
N ASN A 232 1.26 17.29 89.68
CA ASN A 232 2.37 17.36 90.64
C ASN A 232 2.72 18.80 91.04
N ASN A 233 2.67 19.76 90.12
CA ASN A 233 2.91 21.18 90.41
C ASN A 233 1.79 21.79 91.28
N CYS A 234 0.54 21.33 91.13
CA CYS A 234 -0.57 21.69 92.02
C CYS A 234 -0.44 21.09 93.43
N ARG A 235 0.21 19.92 93.58
CA ARG A 235 0.51 19.31 94.89
C ARG A 235 1.68 19.99 95.62
N SER A 236 2.64 20.54 94.89
CA SER A 236 3.81 21.22 95.48
C SER A 236 3.54 22.65 96.00
N LYS A 237 2.36 23.23 95.72
CA LYS A 237 1.98 24.61 96.13
C LYS A 237 0.94 24.65 97.26
N ARG A 238 0.69 23.53 97.95
CA ARG A 238 -0.13 23.47 99.17
C ARG A 238 0.74 23.18 100.39
#